data_AF-A0A383B5A4-F1
#
_entry.id   AF-A0A383B5A4-F1
#
_cell.length_a   1.000
_cell.length_b   1.000
_cell.length_c   1.000
_cell.angle_alpha   90.00
_cell.angle_beta   90.00
_cell.angle_gamma   90.00
#
_symmetry.space_group_name_H-M   'P 1'
#
loop_
_entity.id
_entity.type
_entity.pdbx_description
1 polymer ?
#
loop_
_entity_poly.entity_id
_entity_poly.type
_entity_poly.pdbx_seq_one_letter_code
_entity_poly.pdbx_strand_id
1 'polypeptide(L)'
;MSDGMGAVVTFHGVVRGTEDGESIRAIDYEANEEMARHQLELIFADIEKQWPVESIRLIHCVGEVAVNEASLWVEVIAPHRAEAFGACQFLIDEMKEKVPIWKRA
;
A
#
# COMPACT_ATOMS: atom_id res chain seq x y z
N MET A 1 10.19 -16.14 -3.65
CA MET A 1 9.97 -16.99 -2.48
C MET A 1 11.09 -17.98 -2.39
N SER A 2 12.03 -17.70 -1.48
CA SER A 2 13.02 -18.66 -1.03
C SER A 2 12.39 -19.71 -0.10
N ASP A 3 13.13 -20.79 0.16
CA ASP A 3 12.68 -21.94 0.94
C ASP A 3 12.26 -21.61 2.39
N GLY A 4 12.68 -20.45 2.93
CA GLY A 4 12.35 -20.01 4.28
C GLY A 4 11.03 -19.23 4.40
N MET A 5 10.34 -18.94 3.30
CA MET A 5 9.13 -18.12 3.29
C MET A 5 7.86 -18.98 3.28
N GLY A 6 7.04 -18.84 4.33
CA GLY A 6 5.79 -19.59 4.49
C GLY A 6 4.51 -18.75 4.37
N ALA A 7 4.63 -17.43 4.21
CA ALA A 7 3.47 -16.54 4.13
C ALA A 7 3.64 -15.47 3.05
N VAL A 8 2.53 -15.23 2.35
CA VAL A 8 2.33 -14.08 1.47
C VAL A 8 1.03 -13.42 1.90
N VAL A 9 1.08 -12.11 2.13
CA VAL A 9 -0.11 -11.28 2.38
C VAL A 9 -0.21 -10.27 1.26
N THR A 10 -1.38 -10.24 0.60
CA THR A 10 -1.73 -9.21 -0.37
C THR A 10 -2.86 -8.35 0.15
N PHE A 11 -2.80 -7.06 -0.13
CA PHE A 11 -3.85 -6.11 0.18
C PHE A 11 -4.20 -5.30 -1.07
N HIS A 12 -5.50 -5.10 -1.29
CA HIS A 12 -6.04 -4.27 -2.35
C HIS A 12 -6.91 -3.16 -1.73
N GLY A 13 -6.49 -1.91 -1.91
CA GLY A 13 -7.32 -0.75 -1.60
C GLY A 13 -8.24 -0.48 -2.78
N VAL A 14 -9.54 -0.76 -2.62
CA VAL A 14 -10.54 -0.64 -3.68
C VAL A 14 -11.37 0.64 -3.50
N VAL A 15 -11.59 1.37 -4.58
CA VAL A 15 -12.44 2.56 -4.59
C VAL A 15 -13.88 2.15 -4.31
N ARG A 16 -14.46 2.70 -3.23
CA ARG A 16 -15.84 2.47 -2.84
C ARG A 16 -16.76 3.42 -3.61
N GLY A 17 -18.00 3.01 -3.85
CA GLY A 17 -19.01 3.83 -4.54
C GLY A 17 -19.52 5.04 -3.76
N THR A 18 -18.97 5.32 -2.58
CA THR A 18 -19.35 6.46 -1.76
C THR A 18 -18.14 7.14 -1.14
N GLU A 19 -18.16 8.46 -1.13
CA GLU A 19 -17.18 9.33 -0.50
C GLU A 19 -17.92 10.48 0.20
N ASP A 20 -17.61 10.70 1.48
CA ASP A 20 -18.27 11.69 2.34
C ASP A 20 -19.81 11.69 2.31
N GLY A 21 -20.41 10.52 2.06
CA GLY A 21 -21.85 10.31 2.00
C GLY A 21 -22.47 10.49 0.62
N GLU A 22 -21.70 10.93 -0.38
CA GLU A 22 -22.15 11.09 -1.76
C GLU A 22 -21.74 9.90 -2.64
N SER A 23 -22.52 9.63 -3.69
CA SER A 23 -22.21 8.57 -4.65
C SER A 23 -21.20 9.09 -5.68
N ILE A 24 -20.10 8.36 -5.86
CA ILE A 24 -19.05 8.69 -6.83
C ILE A 24 -18.93 7.60 -7.89
N ARG A 25 -18.28 7.91 -9.02
CA ARG A 25 -17.96 6.94 -10.08
C ARG A 25 -16.48 6.56 -10.12
N ALA A 26 -15.62 7.43 -9.64
CA ALA A 26 -14.18 7.27 -9.61
C ALA A 26 -13.56 8.22 -8.57
N ILE A 27 -12.28 8.01 -8.27
CA ILE A 27 -11.42 8.95 -7.54
C ILE A 27 -10.24 9.29 -8.45
N ASP A 28 -9.89 10.57 -8.57
CA ASP A 28 -8.67 11.03 -9.27
C ASP A 28 -7.53 11.19 -8.26
N TYR A 29 -6.45 10.44 -8.43
CA TYR A 29 -5.29 10.46 -7.54
C TYR A 29 -4.12 11.24 -8.15
N GLU A 30 -3.48 12.08 -7.33
CA GLU A 30 -2.24 12.77 -7.66
C GLU A 30 -1.14 12.38 -6.68
N ALA A 31 0.11 12.48 -7.13
CA ALA A 31 1.26 12.23 -6.28
C ALA A 31 2.43 13.16 -6.65
N ASN A 32 3.21 13.56 -5.64
CA ASN A 32 4.58 13.97 -5.88
C ASN A 32 5.44 12.71 -5.96
N GLU A 33 5.72 12.22 -7.17
CA GLU A 33 6.36 10.92 -7.38
C GLU A 33 7.75 10.80 -6.72
N GLU A 34 8.55 11.85 -6.76
CA GLU A 34 9.90 11.86 -6.18
C GLU A 34 9.83 11.73 -4.66
N MET A 35 8.99 12.57 -4.02
CA MET A 35 8.81 12.54 -2.58
C MET A 35 8.12 11.26 -2.12
N ALA A 36 7.15 10.76 -2.89
CA ALA A 36 6.47 9.50 -2.60
C ALA A 36 7.44 8.31 -2.61
N ARG A 37 8.30 8.23 -3.63
CA ARG A 37 9.34 7.20 -3.70
C ARG A 37 10.28 7.28 -2.50
N HIS A 38 10.76 8.48 -2.17
CA HIS A 38 11.66 8.67 -1.04
C HIS A 38 11.04 8.24 0.29
N GLN A 39 9.77 8.62 0.55
CA GLN A 39 9.08 8.22 1.78
C GLN A 39 8.83 6.71 1.83
N LEU A 40 8.46 6.08 0.71
CA LEU A 40 8.29 4.63 0.64
C LEU A 40 9.59 3.87 0.92
N GLU A 41 10.73 4.35 0.41
CA GLU A 41 12.04 3.76 0.71
C GLU A 41 12.37 3.80 2.22
N LEU A 42 12.04 4.91 2.90
CA LEU A 42 12.20 5.01 4.36
C LEU A 42 11.31 4.01 5.10
N ILE A 43 10.04 3.89 4.69
CA ILE A 43 9.09 2.94 5.29
C ILE A 43 9.56 1.50 5.08
N PHE A 44 10.04 1.14 3.88
CA PHE A 44 10.59 -0.19 3.60
C PHE A 44 11.80 -0.49 4.48
N ALA A 45 12.73 0.47 4.62
CA ALA A 45 13.88 0.31 5.51
C ALA A 45 13.46 0.11 6.98
N ASP A 46 12.38 0.74 7.43
CA ASP A 46 11.87 0.55 8.80
C ASP A 46 11.14 -0.79 8.99
N ILE A 47 10.49 -1.30 7.94
CA ILE A 47 9.90 -2.64 7.95
C ILE A 47 10.99 -3.71 8.03
N GLU A 48 12.05 -3.60 7.23
CA GLU A 48 13.16 -4.57 7.21
C GLU A 48 13.91 -4.63 8.56
N LYS A 49 13.91 -3.55 9.34
CA LYS A 49 14.48 -3.54 10.70
C LYS A 49 13.59 -4.25 11.72
N GLN A 50 12.27 -4.28 11.49
CA GLN A 50 11.28 -4.77 12.46
C GLN A 50 10.82 -6.20 12.17
N TRP A 51 10.76 -6.61 10.90
CA TRP A 51 10.28 -7.92 10.48
C TRP A 51 11.24 -8.61 9.52
N PRO A 52 11.38 -9.94 9.60
CA PRO A 52 12.17 -10.72 8.65
C PRO A 52 11.40 -10.92 7.34
N VAL A 53 11.25 -9.87 6.54
CA VAL A 53 10.57 -9.94 5.23
C VAL A 53 11.55 -10.28 4.11
N GLU A 54 11.13 -11.10 3.13
CA GLU A 54 11.92 -11.35 1.91
C GLU A 54 11.63 -10.29 0.84
N SER A 55 10.38 -9.88 0.72
CA SER A 55 9.95 -8.97 -0.33
C SER A 55 8.77 -8.14 0.14
N ILE A 56 8.82 -6.85 -0.19
CA ILE A 56 7.73 -5.90 -0.08
C ILE A 56 7.51 -5.31 -1.47
N ARG A 57 6.26 -5.27 -1.91
CA ARG A 57 5.86 -4.53 -3.13
C ARG A 57 4.66 -3.65 -2.83
N LEU A 58 4.68 -2.45 -3.39
CA LEU A 58 3.57 -1.50 -3.31
C LEU A 58 3.40 -0.83 -4.67
N ILE A 59 2.15 -0.77 -5.13
CA ILE A 59 1.75 -0.05 -6.34
C ILE A 59 0.56 0.82 -5.96
N HIS A 60 0.67 2.12 -6.23
CA HIS A 60 -0.45 3.05 -6.08
C HIS A 60 -0.75 3.71 -7.42
N CYS A 61 -2.01 3.67 -7.84
CA CYS A 61 -2.46 4.32 -9.07
C CYS A 61 -2.44 5.85 -8.93
N VAL A 62 -2.15 6.52 -10.04
CA VAL A 62 -2.34 7.96 -10.24
C VAL A 62 -3.25 8.17 -11.44
N GLY A 63 -4.00 9.27 -11.44
CA GLY A 63 -5.12 9.52 -12.35
C GLY A 63 -6.44 8.93 -11.84
N GLU A 64 -7.42 8.86 -12.73
CA GLU A 64 -8.77 8.39 -12.43
C GLU A 64 -8.80 6.86 -12.22
N VAL A 65 -9.37 6.44 -11.08
CA VAL A 65 -9.60 5.03 -10.73
C VAL A 65 -11.09 4.82 -10.46
N ALA A 66 -11.73 3.92 -11.21
CA ALA A 66 -13.17 3.73 -11.12
C ALA A 66 -13.58 3.00 -9.83
N VAL A 67 -14.85 3.17 -9.44
CA VAL A 67 -15.46 2.40 -8.36
C VAL A 67 -15.36 0.90 -8.64
N ASN A 68 -15.02 0.13 -7.60
CA ASN A 68 -14.70 -1.29 -7.63
C ASN A 68 -13.35 -1.66 -8.26
N GLU A 69 -12.53 -0.68 -8.63
CA GLU A 69 -11.14 -0.91 -9.05
C GLU A 69 -10.16 -0.65 -7.91
N ALA A 70 -9.01 -1.34 -7.95
CA ALA A 70 -7.96 -1.20 -6.94
C ALA A 70 -7.10 0.03 -7.25
N SER A 71 -7.07 1.00 -6.33
CA SER A 71 -6.15 2.14 -6.38
C SER A 71 -4.81 1.84 -5.71
N LEU A 72 -4.78 0.87 -4.81
CA LEU A 72 -3.59 0.45 -4.07
C LEU A 72 -3.47 -1.07 -4.11
N TRP A 73 -2.27 -1.56 -4.39
CA TRP A 73 -1.89 -2.95 -4.27
C TRP A 73 -0.63 -3.09 -3.43
N VAL A 74 -0.65 -4.01 -2.48
CA VAL A 74 0.49 -4.31 -1.59
C VAL A 74 0.69 -5.81 -1.53
N GLU A 75 1.95 -6.23 -1.49
CA GLU A 75 2.35 -7.60 -1.20
C GLU A 75 3.52 -7.62 -0.20
N VAL A 76 3.42 -8.49 0.80
CA VAL A 76 4.50 -8.77 1.75
C VAL A 76 4.72 -10.27 1.84
N ILE A 77 5.98 -10.69 1.71
CA ILE A 77 6.43 -12.08 1.83
C ILE A 77 7.28 -12.22 3.10
N ALA A 78 6.93 -13.17 3.97
CA ALA A 78 7.64 -13.42 5.23
C ALA A 78 7.64 -14.93 5.62
N PRO A 79 8.49 -15.35 6.58
CA PRO A 79 8.55 -16.73 7.07
C PRO A 79 7.22 -17.25 7.60
N HIS A 80 6.52 -16.43 8.40
CA HIS A 80 5.22 -16.80 8.93
C HIS A 80 4.21 -15.66 8.79
N ARG A 81 2.93 -16.03 9.00
CA ARG A 81 1.81 -15.11 8.78
C ARG A 81 1.83 -13.90 9.70
N ALA A 82 2.34 -14.04 10.92
CA ALA A 82 2.30 -12.97 11.91
C ALA A 82 3.15 -11.76 11.46
N GLU A 83 4.33 -12.05 10.93
CA GLU A 83 5.25 -11.07 10.37
C GLU A 83 4.66 -10.46 9.08
N ALA A 84 4.12 -11.29 8.19
CA ALA A 84 3.51 -10.79 6.95
C ALA A 84 2.31 -9.86 7.20
N PHE A 85 1.42 -10.22 8.13
CA PHE A 85 0.29 -9.36 8.51
C PHE A 85 0.75 -8.09 9.22
N GLY A 86 1.68 -8.20 10.18
CA GLY A 86 2.20 -7.05 10.92
C GLY A 86 2.87 -6.03 10.00
N ALA A 87 3.76 -6.48 9.12
CA ALA A 87 4.44 -5.62 8.17
C ALA A 87 3.49 -5.02 7.13
N CYS A 88 2.50 -5.77 6.63
CA CYS A 88 1.52 -5.26 5.67
C CYS A 88 0.64 -4.16 6.29
N GLN A 89 0.15 -4.36 7.51
CA GLN A 89 -0.63 -3.36 8.24
C GLN A 89 0.19 -2.08 8.46
N PHE A 90 1.41 -2.23 8.98
CA PHE A 90 2.33 -1.11 9.22
C PHE A 90 2.59 -0.31 7.94
N LEU A 91 2.89 -1.00 6.83
CA LEU A 91 3.13 -0.36 5.52
C LEU A 91 1.96 0.51 5.08
N ILE A 92 0.72 0.00 5.18
CA ILE A 92 -0.46 0.73 4.74
C ILE A 92 -0.73 1.96 5.60
N ASP A 93 -0.58 1.83 6.92
CA ASP A 93 -0.81 2.92 7.86
C ASP A 93 0.23 4.04 7.66
N GLU A 94 1.51 3.68 7.60
CA GLU A 94 2.60 4.62 7.38
C GLU A 94 2.54 5.29 6.00
N MET A 95 2.17 4.53 4.96
CA MET A 95 1.99 5.08 3.62
C MET A 95 0.91 6.17 3.63
N LYS A 96 -0.25 5.89 4.25
CA LYS A 96 -1.37 6.84 4.31
C LYS A 96 -1.04 8.09 5.13
N GLU A 97 -0.16 7.98 6.12
CA GLU A 97 0.24 9.10 6.96
C GLU A 97 1.32 9.97 6.30
N LYS A 98 2.32 9.36 5.66
CA LYS A 98 3.58 10.03 5.30
C LYS A 98 3.79 10.24 3.81
N VAL A 99 3.18 9.41 2.96
CA VAL A 99 3.44 9.43 1.52
C VAL A 99 2.50 10.45 0.87
N PRO A 100 3.03 11.46 0.15
CA PRO A 100 2.23 12.53 -0.43
C PRO A 100 1.52 12.04 -1.71
N ILE A 101 0.44 11.30 -1.50
CA ILE A 101 -0.54 10.88 -2.51
C ILE A 101 -1.90 11.40 -2.03
N TRP A 102 -2.57 12.19 -2.85
CA TRP A 102 -3.82 12.82 -2.46
C TRP A 102 -4.90 12.59 -3.52
N LYS A 103 -6.15 12.66 -3.07
CA LYS A 103 -7.30 12.72 -3.97
C LYS A 103 -7.38 14.15 -4.49
N ARG A 104 -7.53 14.33 -5.80
CA ARG A 104 -7.83 15.64 -6.36
C ARG A 104 -9.23 16.03 -5.89
N ALA A 105 -9.33 17.22 -5.30
CA ALA A 105 -10.59 17.82 -4.85
C ALA A 105 -11.43 18.34 -6.03
#